data_AF-A0A3Q7IM09-F1
#
_entry.id   AF-A0A3Q7IM09-F1
#
_cell.length_a   1.000
_cell.length_b   1.000
_cell.length_c   1.000
_cell.angle_alpha   90.00
_cell.angle_beta   90.00
_cell.angle_gamma   90.00
#
_symmetry.space_group_name_H-M   'P 1'
#
loop_
_entity.id
_entity.type
_entity.pdbx_description
1 polymer ?
#
loop_
_entity_poly.entity_id
_entity_poly.type
_entity_poly.pdbx_seq_one_letter_code
_entity_poly.pdbx_strand_id
1 'polypeptide(L)'
;MTSTLRRRLHHGDVGGKKNEHFDSLGSDDGLNEPLLGYQKYDDSDQVCTLEEVLDEGRRRERLHWTLLFSHLISQWAQWLANIVFVSGSLLGRIFPFASTQSGSTGTLLPPLLSPLQEARLKHLKQRLAIPFDGSSSDHQDALRQLWRLSYPDRPLPSLKSELWKEMGWQGSDPSTDFRGGGFISLENLIFFAKTYPESFRNLLHKRNGNRSEWEYPFAVAGINISFMLVQMFDLQSGTPSTLPGIRFLELLSEDDMAFDNIFCIAFEMLDAQWLAKRASYMEFNEVLKATRVQLERELALEDTSSVKDLPAYNLLRR
;
A
#
# COMPACT_ATOMS: atom_id res chain seq x y z
N MET A 1 56.08 31.11 6.75
CA MET A 1 55.66 30.72 8.12
C MET A 1 55.64 29.19 8.16
N THR A 2 56.78 28.52 8.37
CA THR A 2 57.27 27.97 9.67
C THR A 2 56.27 27.00 10.31
N SER A 3 56.54 25.72 10.60
CA SER A 3 57.81 24.98 10.71
C SER A 3 57.63 23.48 10.42
N THR A 4 58.69 22.91 9.85
CA THR A 4 59.04 21.48 9.80
C THR A 4 59.36 20.89 11.17
N LEU A 5 59.11 19.59 11.37
CA LEU A 5 60.12 18.72 12.00
C LEU A 5 59.93 17.25 11.62
N ARG A 6 61.04 16.68 11.17
CA ARG A 6 61.29 15.32 10.71
C ARG A 6 62.32 14.75 11.69
N ARG A 7 62.16 13.52 12.18
CA ARG A 7 63.33 12.71 12.58
C ARG A 7 63.05 11.23 12.37
N ARG A 8 64.12 10.53 12.02
CA ARG A 8 64.22 9.23 11.36
C ARG A 8 65.31 8.46 12.13
N LEU A 9 65.27 7.11 12.07
CA LEU A 9 66.40 6.14 12.18
C LEU A 9 66.92 5.79 13.61
N HIS A 10 67.48 4.61 13.95
CA HIS A 10 68.05 3.43 13.23
C HIS A 10 68.31 2.26 14.24
N HIS A 11 68.40 1.00 13.74
CA HIS A 11 69.21 -0.20 14.13
C HIS A 11 69.19 -0.76 15.57
N GLY A 12 69.42 -2.04 15.91
CA GLY A 12 69.92 -3.31 15.33
C GLY A 12 70.17 -4.23 16.56
N ASP A 13 69.94 -5.55 16.62
CA ASP A 13 70.63 -6.71 16.03
C ASP A 13 70.99 -7.72 17.17
N VAL A 14 70.93 -9.04 16.86
CA VAL A 14 71.69 -10.20 17.43
C VAL A 14 71.55 -10.67 18.90
N GLY A 15 71.02 -11.91 19.05
CA GLY A 15 71.78 -13.09 19.54
C GLY A 15 71.77 -13.47 21.03
N GLY A 16 71.64 -14.79 21.31
CA GLY A 16 72.20 -15.38 22.54
C GLY A 16 71.42 -16.52 23.21
N LYS A 17 71.89 -17.77 23.03
CA LYS A 17 71.53 -19.00 23.76
C LYS A 17 71.91 -18.97 25.25
N LYS A 18 71.18 -19.75 26.07
CA LYS A 18 71.62 -20.81 27.05
C LYS A 18 70.57 -20.92 28.18
N ASN A 19 69.90 -22.07 28.36
CA ASN A 19 70.27 -23.29 29.10
C ASN A 19 70.42 -23.12 30.62
N GLU A 20 69.63 -23.91 31.37
CA GLU A 20 69.82 -24.53 32.72
C GLU A 20 68.39 -24.78 33.30
N HIS A 21 67.80 -25.98 33.34
CA HIS A 21 68.10 -27.25 34.03
C HIS A 21 68.23 -27.11 35.56
N PHE A 22 67.23 -27.58 36.33
CA PHE A 22 67.34 -28.76 37.22
C PHE A 22 66.06 -29.03 38.04
N ASP A 23 65.82 -30.31 38.27
CA ASP A 23 64.72 -30.95 39.00
C ASP A 23 64.74 -30.74 40.52
N SER A 24 63.59 -30.86 41.19
CA SER A 24 63.38 -31.80 42.32
C SER A 24 62.00 -31.67 43.01
N LEU A 25 61.27 -32.80 43.01
CA LEU A 25 60.65 -33.53 44.14
C LEU A 25 60.05 -32.80 45.37
N GLY A 26 58.85 -33.28 45.76
CA GLY A 26 58.30 -33.29 47.13
C GLY A 26 56.86 -32.75 47.19
N SER A 27 55.82 -33.58 47.25
CA SER A 27 55.26 -34.30 48.43
C SER A 27 54.28 -33.46 49.27
N ASP A 28 53.08 -34.03 49.43
CA ASP A 28 52.10 -33.93 50.52
C ASP A 28 51.33 -32.63 50.84
N ASP A 29 50.00 -32.74 50.66
CA ASP A 29 48.94 -32.72 51.68
C ASP A 29 48.60 -31.44 52.47
N GLY A 30 47.30 -31.24 52.72
CA GLY A 30 46.81 -30.42 53.83
C GLY A 30 46.03 -29.13 53.52
N LEU A 31 44.71 -29.29 53.38
CA LEU A 31 43.59 -28.34 53.50
C LEU A 31 43.81 -27.01 54.26
N ASN A 32 43.34 -25.88 53.69
CA ASN A 32 42.71 -24.73 54.39
C ASN A 32 42.01 -23.76 53.39
N GLU A 33 40.73 -23.47 53.60
CA GLU A 33 39.86 -22.42 52.98
C GLU A 33 40.00 -21.07 53.73
N PRO A 34 39.30 -19.94 53.37
CA PRO A 34 38.89 -19.40 52.06
C PRO A 34 39.12 -17.87 51.93
N LEU A 35 39.53 -17.31 50.78
CA LEU A 35 39.28 -15.88 50.45
C LEU A 35 39.20 -15.65 48.93
N LEU A 36 38.04 -15.13 48.50
CA LEU A 36 37.64 -14.57 47.20
C LEU A 36 38.72 -14.33 46.13
N GLY A 37 38.51 -14.90 44.94
CA GLY A 37 39.20 -14.50 43.70
C GLY A 37 38.71 -15.26 42.48
N TYR A 38 37.75 -14.67 41.75
CA TYR A 38 37.26 -15.11 40.44
C TYR A 38 38.39 -15.29 39.42
N GLN A 39 38.43 -16.44 38.73
CA GLN A 39 38.35 -16.54 37.26
C GLN A 39 38.47 -17.99 36.82
N LYS A 40 37.32 -18.61 36.56
CA LYS A 40 37.22 -19.86 35.80
C LYS A 40 37.09 -19.47 34.34
N TYR A 41 37.97 -20.02 33.50
CA TYR A 41 37.79 -20.03 32.06
C TYR A 41 36.45 -20.69 31.76
N ASP A 42 35.53 -19.94 31.14
CA ASP A 42 34.35 -20.51 30.51
C ASP A 42 34.34 -20.10 29.06
N ASP A 43 34.24 -21.12 28.23
CA ASP A 43 34.27 -21.13 26.79
C ASP A 43 33.06 -20.35 26.27
N SER A 44 33.29 -19.11 25.80
CA SER A 44 32.24 -18.30 25.20
C SER A 44 32.04 -18.72 23.74
N ASP A 45 31.54 -19.93 23.55
CA ASP A 45 30.88 -20.29 22.30
C ASP A 45 29.51 -19.59 22.28
N GLN A 46 29.31 -18.80 21.23
CA GLN A 46 28.14 -17.98 21.00
C GLN A 46 26.86 -18.82 20.99
N VAL A 47 26.13 -18.85 22.10
CA VAL A 47 24.70 -19.16 22.07
C VAL A 47 24.00 -17.88 21.59
N CYS A 48 24.02 -17.67 20.27
CA CYS A 48 23.08 -16.75 19.62
C CYS A 48 21.68 -17.27 19.97
N THR A 49 20.94 -16.53 20.79
CA THR A 49 19.64 -17.02 21.26
C THR A 49 18.69 -17.10 20.05
N LEU A 50 17.92 -18.18 19.95
CA LEU A 50 16.93 -18.36 18.88
C LEU A 50 15.99 -17.15 18.77
N GLU A 51 15.76 -16.46 19.89
CA GLU A 51 15.01 -15.22 20.00
C GLU A 51 15.70 -14.03 19.30
N GLU A 52 17.02 -13.90 19.41
CA GLU A 52 17.81 -12.91 18.65
C GLU A 52 17.84 -13.24 17.16
N VAL A 53 17.95 -14.52 16.77
CA VAL A 53 17.89 -14.92 15.35
C VAL A 53 16.51 -14.63 14.75
N LEU A 54 15.45 -14.89 15.50
CA LEU A 54 14.07 -14.59 15.10
C LEU A 54 13.80 -13.08 15.07
N ASP A 55 14.32 -12.32 16.02
CA ASP A 55 14.20 -10.85 16.06
C ASP A 55 15.01 -10.20 14.94
N GLU A 56 16.20 -10.73 14.64
CA GLU A 56 17.06 -10.27 13.55
C GLU A 56 16.48 -10.64 12.18
N GLY A 57 15.83 -11.80 12.06
CA GLY A 57 15.00 -12.17 10.91
C GLY A 57 13.85 -11.16 10.69
N ARG A 58 13.09 -10.87 11.75
CA ARG A 58 11.97 -9.92 11.73
C ARG A 58 12.42 -8.48 11.47
N ARG A 59 13.61 -8.09 11.94
CA ARG A 59 14.25 -6.79 11.70
C ARG A 59 14.77 -6.67 10.27
N ARG A 60 15.35 -7.73 9.73
CA ARG A 60 15.81 -7.80 8.34
C ARG A 60 14.62 -7.79 7.39
N GLU A 61 13.53 -8.48 7.70
CA GLU A 61 12.23 -8.35 7.03
C GLU A 61 11.75 -6.91 7.08
N ARG A 62 11.66 -6.28 8.27
CA ARG A 62 11.19 -4.90 8.42
C ARG A 62 12.03 -3.89 7.63
N LEU A 63 13.35 -4.06 7.56
CA LEU A 63 14.26 -3.24 6.73
C LEU A 63 14.04 -3.49 5.24
N HIS A 64 13.90 -4.75 4.83
CA HIS A 64 13.57 -5.14 3.46
C HIS A 64 12.24 -4.51 3.05
N TRP A 65 11.22 -4.58 3.92
CA TRP A 65 9.93 -3.93 3.75
C TRP A 65 10.03 -2.41 3.70
N THR A 66 10.83 -1.77 4.55
CA THR A 66 10.99 -0.29 4.51
C THR A 66 11.63 0.17 3.20
N LEU A 67 12.57 -0.62 2.67
CA LEU A 67 13.20 -0.37 1.38
C LEU A 67 12.26 -0.66 0.20
N LEU A 68 11.50 -1.76 0.26
CA LEU A 68 10.44 -2.06 -0.72
C LEU A 68 9.34 -1.01 -0.71
N PHE A 69 8.81 -0.64 0.45
CA PHE A 69 7.78 0.37 0.62
C PHE A 69 8.27 1.77 0.20
N SER A 70 9.53 2.14 0.41
CA SER A 70 10.04 3.44 -0.06
C SER A 70 10.24 3.48 -1.58
N HIS A 71 10.73 2.41 -2.19
CA HIS A 71 10.82 2.29 -3.65
C HIS A 71 9.42 2.30 -4.28
N LEU A 72 8.46 1.64 -3.64
CA LEU A 72 7.07 1.62 -4.08
C LEU A 72 6.37 2.95 -3.85
N ILE A 73 6.49 3.62 -2.70
CA ILE A 73 5.98 4.99 -2.52
C ILE A 73 6.51 5.92 -3.62
N SER A 74 7.77 5.74 -4.06
CA SER A 74 8.32 6.49 -5.18
C SER A 74 7.68 6.11 -6.53
N GLN A 75 7.50 4.82 -6.82
CA GLN A 75 6.76 4.37 -8.01
C GLN A 75 5.30 4.84 -8.00
N TRP A 76 4.68 4.92 -6.83
CA TRP A 76 3.33 5.40 -6.62
C TRP A 76 3.28 6.90 -6.84
N ALA A 77 4.18 7.68 -6.25
CA ALA A 77 4.31 9.11 -6.54
C ALA A 77 4.59 9.39 -8.02
N GLN A 78 5.41 8.56 -8.69
CA GLN A 78 5.71 8.67 -10.12
C GLN A 78 4.55 8.24 -11.01
N TRP A 79 3.82 7.17 -10.68
CA TRP A 79 2.62 6.73 -11.38
C TRP A 79 1.49 7.74 -11.22
N LEU A 80 1.28 8.25 -9.99
CA LEU A 80 0.38 9.35 -9.67
C LEU A 80 0.76 10.60 -10.50
N ALA A 81 2.03 10.97 -10.54
CA ALA A 81 2.52 12.10 -11.34
C ALA A 81 2.30 11.88 -12.84
N ASN A 82 2.65 10.71 -13.38
CA ASN A 82 2.55 10.41 -14.81
C ASN A 82 1.10 10.38 -15.30
N ILE A 83 0.14 9.92 -14.49
CA ILE A 83 -1.29 9.97 -14.84
C ILE A 83 -1.86 11.39 -14.71
N VAL A 84 -1.43 12.15 -13.70
CA VAL A 84 -1.79 13.58 -13.54
C VAL A 84 -1.25 14.41 -14.71
N PHE A 85 -0.07 14.10 -15.24
CA PHE A 85 0.49 14.76 -16.43
C PHE A 85 -0.19 14.36 -17.75
N VAL A 86 -0.83 13.18 -17.83
CA VAL A 86 -1.60 12.77 -19.02
C VAL A 86 -3.00 13.41 -19.05
N SER A 87 -3.54 13.82 -17.90
CA SER A 87 -4.87 14.47 -17.82
C SER A 87 -4.81 16.00 -17.68
N GLY A 88 -3.62 16.58 -17.57
CA GLY A 88 -3.41 18.03 -17.57
C GLY A 88 -3.21 18.56 -18.98
N SER A 89 -4.30 18.84 -19.71
CA SER A 89 -4.21 19.63 -20.95
C SER A 89 -3.71 21.04 -20.64
N LEU A 90 -2.38 21.24 -20.70
CA LEU A 90 -1.70 22.50 -21.02
C LEU A 90 -0.18 22.26 -21.23
N LEU A 91 0.21 21.31 -22.09
CA LEU A 91 1.49 21.35 -22.79
C LEU A 91 1.25 21.02 -24.25
N GLY A 92 1.53 22.01 -25.11
CA GLY A 92 1.25 21.95 -26.52
C GLY A 92 1.96 20.80 -27.23
N ARG A 93 1.39 20.43 -28.38
CA ARG A 93 2.05 19.91 -29.58
C ARG A 93 3.53 19.53 -29.35
N ILE A 94 3.82 18.23 -29.39
CA ILE A 94 4.85 17.57 -30.22
C ILE A 94 4.94 16.12 -29.73
N PHE A 95 4.36 15.18 -30.49
CA PHE A 95 5.01 13.93 -30.89
C PHE A 95 4.27 13.39 -32.13
N PRO A 96 4.97 13.08 -33.23
CA PRO A 96 4.34 12.60 -34.46
C PRO A 96 4.19 11.07 -34.38
N PHE A 97 2.97 10.58 -34.29
CA PHE A 97 2.68 9.24 -34.78
C PHE A 97 1.55 9.37 -35.80
N ALA A 98 1.94 9.28 -37.08
CA ALA A 98 1.01 9.25 -38.18
C ALA A 98 0.16 7.98 -38.07
N SER A 99 -1.14 8.16 -37.94
CA SER A 99 -2.12 7.15 -38.33
C SER A 99 -3.23 7.89 -39.04
N THR A 100 -3.18 7.81 -40.37
CA THR A 100 -4.24 8.21 -41.27
C THR A 100 -5.48 7.38 -40.96
N GLN A 101 -6.49 8.01 -40.37
CA GLN A 101 -7.89 7.73 -40.69
C GLN A 101 -8.75 8.95 -40.42
N SER A 102 -9.46 9.33 -41.48
CA SER A 102 -10.44 10.40 -41.60
C SER A 102 -11.63 10.19 -40.65
N GLY A 103 -12.03 11.23 -39.91
CA GLY A 103 -13.25 11.22 -39.11
C GLY A 103 -13.38 12.45 -38.20
N SER A 104 -14.17 13.43 -38.64
CA SER A 104 -14.67 14.63 -37.94
C SER A 104 -14.15 14.91 -36.51
N THR A 105 -13.30 15.93 -36.37
CA THR A 105 -13.13 16.68 -35.12
C THR A 105 -14.37 17.54 -34.88
N GLY A 106 -15.44 16.92 -34.40
CA GLY A 106 -16.51 17.65 -33.72
C GLY A 106 -16.02 17.97 -32.31
N THR A 107 -15.87 19.25 -31.99
CA THR A 107 -15.80 19.70 -30.60
C THR A 107 -17.11 19.26 -29.94
N LEU A 108 -17.10 18.11 -29.25
CA LEU A 108 -18.26 17.64 -28.49
C LEU A 108 -18.56 18.72 -27.47
N LEU A 109 -19.72 19.36 -27.60
CA LEU A 109 -20.25 20.23 -26.55
C LEU A 109 -20.31 19.41 -25.27
N PRO A 110 -19.96 19.98 -24.10
CA PRO A 110 -20.14 19.28 -22.83
C PRO A 110 -21.57 18.75 -22.75
N PRO A 111 -21.78 17.48 -22.36
CA PRO A 111 -23.12 16.93 -22.26
C PRO A 111 -23.96 17.85 -21.37
N LEU A 112 -25.13 18.24 -21.87
CA LEU A 112 -26.04 19.09 -21.12
C LEU A 112 -26.65 18.23 -20.01
N LEU A 113 -26.13 18.38 -18.78
CA LEU A 113 -26.57 17.60 -17.64
C LEU A 113 -28.00 17.99 -17.26
N SER A 114 -28.80 16.99 -16.88
CA SER A 114 -30.07 17.28 -16.19
C SER A 114 -29.79 17.94 -14.82
N PRO A 115 -30.74 18.72 -14.28
CA PRO A 115 -30.59 19.31 -12.94
C PRO A 115 -30.29 18.27 -11.84
N LEU A 116 -30.84 17.06 -11.96
CA LEU A 116 -30.57 15.96 -11.04
C LEU A 116 -29.13 15.45 -11.15
N GLN A 117 -28.64 15.23 -12.37
CA GLN A 117 -27.24 14.81 -12.60
C GLN A 117 -26.26 15.86 -12.09
N GLU A 118 -26.53 17.15 -12.32
CA GLU A 118 -25.68 18.23 -11.83
C GLU A 118 -25.65 18.27 -10.29
N ALA A 119 -26.81 18.12 -9.63
CA ALA A 119 -26.89 18.08 -8.18
C ALA A 119 -26.14 16.88 -7.59
N ARG A 120 -26.29 15.68 -8.17
CA ARG A 120 -25.58 14.47 -7.73
C ARG A 120 -24.08 14.55 -7.98
N LEU A 121 -23.67 15.03 -9.15
CA LEU A 121 -22.25 15.25 -9.46
C LEU A 121 -21.62 16.26 -8.49
N LYS A 122 -22.32 17.36 -8.21
CA LYS A 122 -21.87 18.36 -7.23
C LYS A 122 -21.72 17.75 -5.83
N HIS A 123 -22.69 16.95 -5.38
CA HIS A 123 -22.61 16.26 -4.09
C HIS A 123 -21.43 15.30 -4.03
N LEU A 124 -21.21 14.48 -5.07
CA LEU A 124 -20.05 13.60 -5.15
C LEU A 124 -18.74 14.39 -5.10
N LYS A 125 -18.60 15.47 -5.88
CA LYS A 125 -17.40 16.32 -5.86
C LYS A 125 -17.15 16.97 -4.50
N GLN A 126 -18.20 17.32 -3.76
CA GLN A 126 -18.05 17.82 -2.39
C GLN A 126 -17.47 16.75 -1.47
N ARG A 127 -17.92 15.49 -1.56
CA ARG A 127 -17.33 14.36 -0.81
C ARG A 127 -15.86 14.14 -1.20
N LEU A 128 -15.55 14.15 -2.50
CA LEU A 128 -14.19 13.98 -3.04
C LEU A 128 -13.21 15.07 -2.57
N ALA A 129 -13.70 16.28 -2.30
CA ALA A 129 -12.88 17.41 -1.89
C ALA A 129 -12.47 17.36 -0.40
N ILE A 130 -13.00 16.42 0.39
CA ILE A 130 -12.70 16.31 1.83
C ILE A 130 -11.41 15.48 2.01
N PRO A 131 -10.28 16.10 2.42
CA PRO A 131 -9.11 15.34 2.81
C PRO A 131 -9.38 14.59 4.12
N PHE A 132 -8.74 13.43 4.29
CA PHE A 132 -8.75 12.78 5.59
C PHE A 132 -7.97 13.64 6.60
N ASP A 133 -8.59 13.86 7.75
CA ASP A 133 -8.01 14.59 8.88
C ASP A 133 -8.02 13.70 10.12
N GLY A 134 -6.84 13.26 10.56
CA GLY A 134 -6.67 12.41 11.73
C GLY A 134 -6.97 13.09 13.06
N SER A 135 -7.14 14.42 13.09
CA SER A 135 -7.55 15.18 14.27
C SER A 135 -9.08 15.34 14.39
N SER A 136 -9.82 15.14 13.30
CA SER A 136 -11.28 15.19 13.27
C SER A 136 -11.90 14.00 14.00
N SER A 137 -12.82 14.26 14.94
CA SER A 137 -13.57 13.22 15.64
C SER A 137 -14.37 12.35 14.69
N ASP A 138 -14.99 12.96 13.68
CA ASP A 138 -15.89 12.28 12.75
C ASP A 138 -15.11 11.31 11.85
N HIS A 139 -13.91 11.73 11.40
CA HIS A 139 -13.03 10.87 10.61
C HIS A 139 -12.46 9.72 11.43
N GLN A 140 -12.10 9.99 12.69
CA GLN A 140 -11.69 8.93 13.62
C GLN A 140 -12.84 7.95 13.89
N ASP A 141 -14.07 8.43 14.05
CA ASP A 141 -15.25 7.58 14.25
C ASP A 141 -15.58 6.74 13.02
N ALA A 142 -15.38 7.27 11.82
CA ALA A 142 -15.47 6.50 10.58
C ALA A 142 -14.43 5.36 10.55
N LEU A 143 -13.17 5.61 10.94
CA LEU A 143 -12.15 4.55 11.06
C LEU A 143 -12.56 3.48 12.08
N ARG A 144 -13.09 3.89 13.24
CA ARG A 144 -13.59 2.96 14.26
C ARG A 144 -14.78 2.16 13.73
N GLN A 145 -15.66 2.77 12.95
CA GLN A 145 -16.77 2.09 12.30
C GLN A 145 -16.28 1.04 11.32
N LEU A 146 -15.32 1.36 10.45
CA LEU A 146 -14.73 0.40 9.52
C LEU A 146 -14.13 -0.80 10.27
N TRP A 147 -13.41 -0.57 11.37
CA TRP A 147 -12.89 -1.65 12.21
C TRP A 147 -13.99 -2.57 12.75
N ARG A 148 -15.06 -2.00 13.32
CA ARG A 148 -16.18 -2.77 13.86
C ARG A 148 -16.88 -3.60 12.79
N LEU A 149 -17.02 -3.07 11.57
CA LEU A 149 -17.61 -3.79 10.45
C LEU A 149 -16.71 -4.93 9.96
N SER A 150 -15.39 -4.72 10.01
CA SER A 150 -14.39 -5.68 9.55
C SER A 150 -14.15 -6.82 10.55
N TYR A 151 -14.16 -6.50 11.84
CA TYR A 151 -13.83 -7.41 12.93
C TYR A 151 -14.82 -7.26 14.09
N PRO A 152 -16.08 -7.71 13.93
CA PRO A 152 -17.15 -7.49 14.91
C PRO A 152 -16.85 -8.06 16.30
N ASP A 153 -16.08 -9.16 16.34
CA ASP A 153 -15.76 -9.89 17.58
C ASP A 153 -14.43 -9.45 18.22
N ARG A 154 -13.77 -8.41 17.69
CA ARG A 154 -12.48 -7.91 18.20
C ARG A 154 -12.64 -6.56 18.89
N PRO A 155 -11.89 -6.31 19.98
CA PRO A 155 -11.89 -4.99 20.60
C PRO A 155 -11.39 -3.93 19.62
N LEU A 156 -11.92 -2.72 19.76
CA LEU A 156 -11.49 -1.59 18.96
C LEU A 156 -10.04 -1.20 19.34
N PRO A 157 -9.10 -1.15 18.39
CA PRO A 157 -7.74 -0.69 18.67
C PRO A 157 -7.71 0.82 18.94
N SER A 158 -6.63 1.27 19.56
CA SER A 158 -6.24 2.68 19.52
C SER A 158 -6.05 3.14 18.06
N LEU A 159 -6.23 4.45 17.82
CA LEU A 159 -6.08 5.04 16.48
C LEU A 159 -4.71 4.77 15.85
N LYS A 160 -3.67 4.60 16.69
CA LYS A 160 -2.36 4.08 16.29
C LYS A 160 -2.15 2.72 16.95
N SER A 161 -2.01 1.67 16.15
CA SER A 161 -1.87 0.29 16.61
C SER A 161 -1.30 -0.59 15.49
N GLU A 162 -0.50 -1.59 15.84
CA GLU A 162 -0.03 -2.59 14.87
C GLU A 162 -1.17 -3.42 14.26
N LEU A 163 -2.30 -3.52 14.97
CA LEU A 163 -3.50 -4.25 14.52
C LEU A 163 -4.07 -3.71 13.20
N TRP A 164 -3.84 -2.44 12.88
CA TRP A 164 -4.25 -1.86 11.60
C TRP A 164 -3.55 -2.55 10.41
N LYS A 165 -2.31 -3.01 10.56
CA LYS A 165 -1.61 -3.71 9.48
C LYS A 165 -2.30 -5.00 9.06
N GLU A 166 -3.05 -5.65 9.95
CA GLU A 166 -3.83 -6.85 9.61
C GLU A 166 -4.99 -6.57 8.64
N MET A 167 -5.51 -5.33 8.62
CA MET A 167 -6.49 -4.88 7.63
C MET A 167 -5.83 -4.46 6.31
N GLY A 168 -4.49 -4.45 6.25
CA GLY A 168 -3.73 -4.02 5.09
C GLY A 168 -3.52 -2.50 5.01
N TRP A 169 -3.46 -1.80 6.14
CA TRP A 169 -2.89 -0.44 6.21
C TRP A 169 -1.35 -0.51 6.13
N GLN A 170 -0.68 0.48 5.53
CA GLN A 170 0.77 0.44 5.36
C GLN A 170 1.53 0.53 6.70
N GLY A 171 0.98 1.29 7.64
CA GLY A 171 1.58 1.54 8.96
C GLY A 171 0.65 1.21 10.11
N SER A 172 1.13 1.48 11.32
CA SER A 172 0.29 1.42 12.53
C SER A 172 -0.69 2.59 12.64
N ASP A 173 -0.56 3.60 11.77
CA ASP A 173 -1.37 4.82 11.75
C ASP A 173 -2.05 4.96 10.37
N PRO A 174 -3.31 4.53 10.24
CA PRO A 174 -4.07 4.59 8.98
C PRO A 174 -4.16 6.00 8.38
N SER A 175 -4.04 7.05 9.20
CA SER A 175 -4.15 8.44 8.72
C SER A 175 -3.11 8.77 7.64
N THR A 176 -1.98 8.04 7.63
CA THR A 176 -0.88 8.29 6.69
C THR A 176 -1.14 7.80 5.27
N ASP A 177 -2.08 6.85 5.11
CA ASP A 177 -2.38 6.19 3.83
C ASP A 177 -3.36 7.00 2.95
N PHE A 178 -4.18 7.88 3.55
CA PHE A 178 -5.26 8.60 2.85
C PHE A 178 -4.83 9.76 1.95
N ARG A 179 -3.52 9.96 1.70
CA ARG A 179 -3.00 11.11 0.94
C ARG A 179 -3.52 11.18 -0.50
N GLY A 180 -3.67 10.03 -1.16
CA GLY A 180 -4.17 9.94 -2.54
C GLY A 180 -5.69 9.82 -2.64
N GLY A 181 -6.30 8.98 -1.79
CA GLY A 181 -7.73 8.68 -1.87
C GLY A 181 -8.66 9.58 -1.05
N GLY A 182 -8.13 10.42 -0.16
CA GLY A 182 -8.94 11.31 0.68
C GLY A 182 -9.93 10.58 1.60
N PHE A 183 -10.85 11.32 2.21
CA PHE A 183 -11.86 10.74 3.10
C PHE A 183 -12.86 9.81 2.38
N ILE A 184 -13.17 10.10 1.10
CA ILE A 184 -14.04 9.26 0.27
C ILE A 184 -13.60 7.79 0.22
N SER A 185 -12.30 7.51 0.23
CA SER A 185 -11.82 6.13 0.21
C SER A 185 -12.19 5.34 1.47
N LEU A 186 -12.25 6.01 2.63
CA LEU A 186 -12.77 5.43 3.86
C LEU A 186 -14.29 5.24 3.78
N GLU A 187 -15.02 6.23 3.25
CA GLU A 187 -16.46 6.11 3.00
C GLU A 187 -16.77 4.92 2.09
N ASN A 188 -16.01 4.71 1.02
CA ASN A 188 -16.18 3.60 0.09
C ASN A 188 -15.94 2.23 0.77
N LEU A 189 -14.89 2.10 1.59
CA LEU A 189 -14.65 0.87 2.36
C LEU A 189 -15.79 0.58 3.34
N ILE A 190 -16.31 1.60 4.02
CA ILE A 190 -17.46 1.46 4.92
C ILE A 190 -18.72 1.10 4.15
N PHE A 191 -18.96 1.74 3.00
CA PHE A 191 -20.07 1.43 2.12
C PHE A 191 -20.00 -0.04 1.67
N PHE A 192 -18.83 -0.50 1.24
CA PHE A 192 -18.64 -1.89 0.83
C PHE A 192 -18.96 -2.87 1.96
N ALA A 193 -18.42 -2.62 3.16
CA ALA A 193 -18.67 -3.47 4.32
C ALA A 193 -20.14 -3.51 4.75
N LYS A 194 -20.90 -2.44 4.55
CA LYS A 194 -22.33 -2.36 4.88
C LYS A 194 -23.23 -2.96 3.80
N THR A 195 -22.93 -2.71 2.54
CA THR A 195 -23.80 -3.02 1.40
C THR A 195 -23.59 -4.44 0.88
N TYR A 196 -22.35 -4.93 0.90
CA TYR A 196 -21.96 -6.26 0.41
C TYR A 196 -21.05 -6.98 1.42
N PRO A 197 -21.55 -7.28 2.63
CA PRO A 197 -20.73 -7.77 3.74
C PRO A 197 -20.06 -9.12 3.45
N GLU A 198 -20.71 -10.02 2.69
CA GLU A 198 -20.08 -11.29 2.29
C GLU A 198 -18.85 -11.05 1.40
N SER A 199 -19.02 -10.28 0.32
CA SER A 199 -17.94 -9.87 -0.58
C SER A 199 -16.79 -9.19 0.17
N PHE A 200 -17.11 -8.20 1.00
CA PHE A 200 -16.12 -7.48 1.80
C PHE A 200 -15.31 -8.44 2.69
N ARG A 201 -15.95 -9.37 3.40
CA ARG A 201 -15.26 -10.37 4.24
C ARG A 201 -14.44 -11.35 3.42
N ASN A 202 -14.92 -11.77 2.26
CA ASN A 202 -14.19 -12.67 1.38
C ASN A 202 -12.87 -12.05 0.92
N LEU A 203 -12.89 -10.76 0.56
CA LEU A 203 -11.71 -10.00 0.15
C LEU A 203 -10.78 -9.68 1.32
N LEU A 204 -11.32 -9.19 2.45
CA LEU A 204 -10.54 -8.87 3.65
C LEU A 204 -9.77 -10.10 4.17
N HIS A 205 -10.44 -11.24 4.22
CA HIS A 205 -9.86 -12.49 4.73
C HIS A 205 -9.29 -13.39 3.64
N LYS A 206 -9.23 -12.92 2.39
CA LYS A 206 -8.57 -13.63 1.28
C LYS A 206 -9.09 -15.06 1.09
N ARG A 207 -10.41 -15.28 1.26
CA ARG A 207 -11.02 -16.61 1.42
C ARG A 207 -11.01 -17.47 0.16
N ASN A 208 -10.91 -16.85 -1.00
CA ASN A 208 -11.09 -17.51 -2.29
C ASN A 208 -9.77 -17.64 -3.04
N GLY A 209 -9.63 -18.72 -3.81
CA GLY A 209 -8.55 -18.93 -4.77
C GLY A 209 -7.22 -19.35 -4.16
N ASN A 210 -6.29 -19.77 -5.02
CA ASN A 210 -4.90 -20.00 -4.62
C ASN A 210 -4.15 -18.66 -4.68
N ARG A 211 -3.50 -18.29 -3.57
CA ARG A 211 -2.99 -16.94 -3.34
C ARG A 211 -1.48 -16.95 -3.15
N SER A 212 -0.84 -15.84 -3.51
CA SER A 212 0.58 -15.65 -3.26
C SER A 212 0.83 -15.51 -1.76
N GLU A 213 2.03 -15.84 -1.30
CA GLU A 213 2.45 -15.45 0.06
C GLU A 213 2.44 -13.92 0.22
N TRP A 214 2.80 -13.22 -0.86
CA TRP A 214 2.85 -11.76 -0.91
C TRP A 214 1.56 -11.22 -1.52
N GLU A 215 0.51 -11.16 -0.71
CA GLU A 215 -0.82 -10.66 -1.10
C GLU A 215 -0.88 -9.13 -1.19
N TYR A 216 -1.89 -8.60 -1.91
CA TYR A 216 -2.15 -7.17 -1.88
C TYR A 216 -2.73 -6.73 -0.52
N PRO A 217 -2.27 -5.59 0.02
CA PRO A 217 -2.80 -5.02 1.26
C PRO A 217 -4.24 -4.52 1.04
N PHE A 218 -5.21 -5.09 1.74
CA PHE A 218 -6.64 -4.85 1.51
C PHE A 218 -7.04 -3.37 1.60
N ALA A 219 -6.78 -2.69 2.71
CA ALA A 219 -7.17 -1.30 2.88
C ALA A 219 -6.49 -0.38 1.85
N VAL A 220 -5.17 -0.52 1.67
CA VAL A 220 -4.42 0.22 0.65
C VAL A 220 -4.96 -0.03 -0.75
N ALA A 221 -5.31 -1.28 -1.11
CA ALA A 221 -5.92 -1.57 -2.41
C ALA A 221 -7.23 -0.82 -2.62
N GLY A 222 -8.09 -0.75 -1.58
CA GLY A 222 -9.29 0.08 -1.60
C GLY A 222 -8.99 1.55 -1.93
N ILE A 223 -8.03 2.18 -1.24
CA ILE A 223 -7.64 3.58 -1.50
C ILE A 223 -7.25 3.79 -2.97
N ASN A 224 -6.54 2.83 -3.58
CA ASN A 224 -6.13 2.92 -4.98
C ASN A 224 -7.29 2.78 -5.95
N ILE A 225 -8.25 1.93 -5.64
CA ILE A 225 -9.45 1.78 -6.46
C ILE A 225 -10.23 3.10 -6.45
N SER A 226 -10.48 3.69 -5.27
CA SER A 226 -11.13 5.01 -5.18
C SER A 226 -10.39 6.05 -6.02
N PHE A 227 -9.07 6.13 -5.87
CA PHE A 227 -8.25 7.07 -6.62
C PHE A 227 -8.29 6.83 -8.13
N MET A 228 -8.16 5.57 -8.56
CA MET A 228 -8.25 5.16 -9.97
C MET A 228 -9.59 5.56 -10.57
N LEU A 229 -10.70 5.37 -9.85
CA LEU A 229 -12.04 5.75 -10.31
C LEU A 229 -12.20 7.25 -10.44
N VAL A 230 -11.72 8.03 -9.46
CA VAL A 230 -11.72 9.50 -9.52
C VAL A 230 -11.02 10.02 -10.78
N GLN A 231 -9.88 9.42 -11.14
CA GLN A 231 -9.16 9.76 -12.36
C GLN A 231 -9.85 9.25 -13.63
N MET A 232 -10.35 8.02 -13.61
CA MET A 232 -11.01 7.40 -14.77
C MET A 232 -12.25 8.17 -15.21
N PHE A 233 -13.01 8.66 -14.23
CA PHE A 233 -14.21 9.45 -14.44
C PHE A 233 -13.97 10.95 -14.54
N ASP A 234 -12.70 11.40 -14.52
CA ASP A 234 -12.33 12.80 -14.65
C ASP A 234 -13.07 13.73 -13.66
N LEU A 235 -13.23 13.27 -12.40
CA LEU A 235 -14.09 13.94 -11.41
C LEU A 235 -13.43 15.18 -10.78
N GLN A 236 -12.13 15.38 -11.01
CA GLN A 236 -11.38 16.55 -10.53
C GLN A 236 -11.39 17.71 -11.54
N SER A 237 -11.82 17.48 -12.78
CA SER A 237 -11.96 18.54 -13.79
C SER A 237 -13.34 19.22 -13.67
N GLY A 238 -13.75 19.96 -14.70
CA GLY A 238 -15.11 20.49 -14.84
C GLY A 238 -16.15 19.37 -15.04
N THR A 239 -17.04 19.50 -16.00
CA THR A 239 -17.94 18.38 -16.33
C THR A 239 -17.14 17.26 -17.00
N PRO A 240 -17.23 16.00 -16.52
CA PRO A 240 -16.56 14.86 -17.15
C PRO A 240 -16.85 14.80 -18.66
N SER A 241 -15.79 14.70 -19.45
CA SER A 241 -15.86 14.70 -20.92
C SER A 241 -15.24 13.47 -21.57
N THR A 242 -14.55 12.63 -20.78
CA THR A 242 -14.04 11.33 -21.24
C THR A 242 -15.18 10.34 -21.42
N LEU A 243 -15.03 9.35 -22.31
CA LEU A 243 -16.06 8.32 -22.50
C LEU A 243 -16.45 7.62 -21.18
N PRO A 244 -15.52 7.17 -20.31
CA PRO A 244 -15.89 6.59 -19.02
C PRO A 244 -16.61 7.60 -18.10
N GLY A 245 -16.20 8.88 -18.13
CA GLY A 245 -16.85 9.94 -17.35
C GLY A 245 -18.29 10.21 -17.80
N ILE A 246 -18.54 10.24 -19.12
CA ILE A 246 -19.88 10.41 -19.69
C ILE A 246 -20.78 9.22 -19.31
N ARG A 247 -20.28 7.98 -19.47
CA ARG A 247 -21.01 6.77 -19.06
C ARG A 247 -21.29 6.75 -17.55
N PHE A 248 -20.35 7.20 -16.74
CA PHE A 248 -20.56 7.35 -15.31
C PHE A 248 -21.66 8.37 -14.97
N LEU A 249 -21.76 9.49 -15.70
CA LEU A 249 -22.82 10.49 -15.51
C LEU A 249 -24.21 9.95 -15.87
N GLU A 250 -24.29 9.02 -16.84
CA GLU A 250 -25.52 8.27 -17.14
C GLU A 250 -25.89 7.38 -15.94
N LEU A 251 -24.95 6.60 -15.40
CA LEU A 251 -25.21 5.77 -14.22
C LEU A 251 -25.59 6.59 -12.98
N LEU A 252 -24.98 7.76 -12.81
CA LEU A 252 -25.27 8.69 -11.71
C LEU A 252 -26.67 9.32 -11.84
N SER A 253 -27.31 9.33 -13.02
CA SER A 253 -28.71 9.77 -13.16
C SER A 253 -29.69 8.79 -12.54
N GLU A 254 -29.34 7.51 -12.51
CA GLU A 254 -30.18 6.45 -11.95
C GLU A 254 -29.91 6.24 -10.45
N ASP A 255 -28.65 6.24 -10.04
CA ASP A 255 -28.23 5.91 -8.67
C ASP A 255 -27.29 6.98 -8.08
N ASP A 256 -27.68 7.60 -6.97
CA ASP A 256 -26.83 8.57 -6.27
C ASP A 256 -25.61 7.92 -5.61
N MET A 257 -25.66 6.61 -5.36
CA MET A 257 -24.57 5.78 -4.85
C MET A 257 -23.78 5.08 -5.97
N ALA A 258 -23.94 5.49 -7.23
CA ALA A 258 -23.29 4.84 -8.36
C ALA A 258 -21.77 4.72 -8.20
N PHE A 259 -21.11 5.78 -7.70
CA PHE A 259 -19.67 5.77 -7.46
C PHE A 259 -19.25 4.71 -6.43
N ASP A 260 -19.97 4.64 -5.30
CA ASP A 260 -19.70 3.70 -4.22
C ASP A 260 -20.00 2.25 -4.64
N ASN A 261 -21.04 2.02 -5.46
CA ASN A 261 -21.32 0.70 -6.03
C ASN A 261 -20.24 0.28 -7.05
N ILE A 262 -19.81 1.18 -7.93
CA ILE A 262 -18.71 0.89 -8.88
C ILE A 262 -17.40 0.61 -8.16
N PHE A 263 -17.12 1.28 -7.03
CA PHE A 263 -15.99 0.94 -6.16
C PHE A 263 -16.02 -0.52 -5.71
N CYS A 264 -17.17 -1.01 -5.26
CA CYS A 264 -17.31 -2.40 -4.80
C CYS A 264 -17.05 -3.39 -5.96
N ILE A 265 -17.61 -3.11 -7.14
CA ILE A 265 -17.40 -3.91 -8.36
C ILE A 265 -15.92 -3.92 -8.76
N ALA A 266 -15.28 -2.75 -8.77
CA ALA A 266 -13.87 -2.61 -9.13
C ALA A 266 -12.96 -3.37 -8.16
N PHE A 267 -13.33 -3.47 -6.89
CA PHE A 267 -12.59 -4.26 -5.89
C PHE A 267 -12.70 -5.76 -6.17
N GLU A 268 -13.90 -6.29 -6.37
CA GLU A 268 -14.09 -7.70 -6.77
C GLU A 268 -13.36 -8.00 -8.09
N MET A 269 -13.42 -7.08 -9.05
CA MET A 269 -12.71 -7.21 -10.32
C MET A 269 -11.19 -7.22 -10.13
N LEU A 270 -10.64 -6.40 -9.23
CA LEU A 270 -9.23 -6.45 -8.86
C LEU A 270 -8.83 -7.80 -8.28
N ASP A 271 -9.62 -8.38 -7.36
CA ASP A 271 -9.33 -9.71 -6.79
C ASP A 271 -9.44 -10.81 -7.84
N ALA A 272 -10.45 -10.74 -8.73
CA ALA A 272 -10.59 -11.69 -9.83
C ALA A 272 -9.37 -11.65 -10.78
N GLN A 273 -8.89 -10.46 -11.14
CA GLN A 273 -7.69 -10.28 -11.96
C GLN A 273 -6.44 -10.76 -11.22
N TRP A 274 -6.34 -10.47 -9.91
CA TRP A 274 -5.26 -10.93 -9.05
C TRP A 274 -5.11 -12.44 -9.06
N LEU A 275 -6.22 -13.15 -8.83
CA LEU A 275 -6.27 -14.61 -8.81
C LEU A 275 -6.00 -15.21 -10.20
N ALA A 276 -6.59 -14.64 -11.26
CA ALA A 276 -6.38 -15.11 -12.63
C ALA A 276 -4.92 -15.00 -13.06
N LYS A 277 -4.22 -13.95 -12.62
CA LYS A 277 -2.80 -13.70 -12.92
C LYS A 277 -1.86 -14.45 -11.99
N ARG A 278 -2.36 -15.05 -10.89
CA ARG A 278 -1.54 -15.54 -9.77
C ARG A 278 -0.56 -14.47 -9.30
N ALA A 279 -1.07 -13.24 -9.20
CA ALA A 279 -0.28 -12.07 -8.90
C ALA A 279 0.29 -12.14 -7.47
N SER A 280 1.46 -11.54 -7.32
CA SER A 280 2.03 -11.15 -6.04
C SER A 280 1.95 -9.64 -5.89
N TYR A 281 2.34 -9.16 -4.71
CA TYR A 281 2.46 -7.74 -4.40
C TYR A 281 3.21 -6.93 -5.47
N MET A 282 4.19 -7.54 -6.15
CA MET A 282 4.97 -6.89 -7.21
C MET A 282 4.13 -6.56 -8.45
N GLU A 283 3.07 -7.31 -8.72
CA GLU A 283 2.19 -7.12 -9.88
C GLU A 283 1.00 -6.20 -9.59
N PHE A 284 0.90 -5.62 -8.39
CA PHE A 284 -0.27 -4.82 -7.98
C PHE A 284 -0.66 -3.74 -8.99
N ASN A 285 0.31 -2.97 -9.50
CA ASN A 285 0.05 -1.90 -10.47
C ASN A 285 -0.46 -2.45 -11.82
N GLU A 286 0.05 -3.61 -12.24
CA GLU A 286 -0.40 -4.26 -13.46
C GLU A 286 -1.84 -4.77 -13.31
N VAL A 287 -2.16 -5.34 -12.15
CA VAL A 287 -3.52 -5.78 -11.81
C VAL A 287 -4.48 -4.58 -11.77
N LEU A 288 -4.12 -3.50 -11.08
CA LEU A 288 -4.95 -2.28 -11.01
C LEU A 288 -5.20 -1.68 -12.40
N LYS A 289 -4.18 -1.66 -13.27
CA LYS A 289 -4.33 -1.23 -14.66
C LYS A 289 -5.26 -2.16 -15.45
N ALA A 290 -5.15 -3.48 -15.25
CA ALA A 290 -6.05 -4.44 -15.89
C ALA A 290 -7.50 -4.27 -15.42
N THR A 291 -7.72 -4.03 -14.12
CA THR A 291 -9.03 -3.69 -13.55
C THR A 291 -9.62 -2.44 -14.21
N ARG A 292 -8.83 -1.37 -14.33
CA ARG A 292 -9.27 -0.15 -15.01
C ARG A 292 -9.74 -0.43 -16.44
N VAL A 293 -8.91 -1.11 -17.23
CA VAL A 293 -9.20 -1.42 -18.64
C VAL A 293 -10.45 -2.29 -18.78
N GLN A 294 -10.63 -3.27 -17.89
CA GLN A 294 -11.82 -4.10 -17.89
C GLN A 294 -13.08 -3.31 -17.53
N LEU A 295 -13.01 -2.44 -16.53
CA LEU A 295 -14.14 -1.59 -16.15
C LEU A 295 -14.49 -0.57 -17.24
N GLU A 296 -13.51 0.03 -17.91
CA GLU A 296 -13.73 0.90 -19.08
C GLU A 296 -14.47 0.17 -20.21
N ARG A 297 -14.17 -1.11 -20.44
CA ARG A 297 -14.87 -1.95 -21.43
C ARG A 297 -16.31 -2.23 -21.03
N GLU A 298 -16.55 -2.55 -19.77
CA GLU A 298 -17.91 -2.84 -19.27
C GLU A 298 -18.79 -1.59 -19.30
N LEU A 299 -18.26 -0.42 -18.95
CA LEU A 299 -18.97 0.86 -19.05
C LEU A 299 -19.29 1.27 -20.49
N ALA A 300 -18.53 0.76 -21.46
CA ALA A 300 -18.74 1.08 -22.87
C ALA A 300 -19.82 0.21 -23.54
N LEU A 301 -20.36 -0.80 -22.85
CA LEU A 301 -21.43 -1.65 -23.37
C LEU A 301 -22.72 -0.85 -23.58
N GLU A 302 -23.38 -1.06 -24.71
CA GLU A 302 -24.59 -0.31 -25.10
C GLU A 302 -25.77 -0.52 -24.15
N ASP A 303 -25.88 -1.72 -23.57
CA ASP A 303 -26.99 -2.11 -22.68
C ASP A 303 -26.76 -1.73 -21.20
N THR A 304 -25.73 -0.92 -20.90
CA THR A 304 -25.43 -0.50 -19.52
C THR A 304 -26.20 0.77 -19.16
N SER A 305 -27.36 0.60 -18.52
CA SER A 305 -28.22 1.70 -18.05
C SER A 305 -28.14 1.92 -16.53
N SER A 306 -27.78 0.87 -15.79
CA SER A 306 -27.62 0.86 -14.35
C SER A 306 -26.30 0.19 -13.97
N VAL A 307 -25.79 0.50 -12.77
CA VAL A 307 -24.59 -0.15 -12.21
C VAL A 307 -24.78 -1.68 -12.13
N LYS A 308 -26.02 -2.16 -11.99
CA LYS A 308 -26.37 -3.58 -11.96
C LYS A 308 -26.22 -4.30 -13.30
N ASP A 309 -26.20 -3.56 -14.40
CA ASP A 309 -26.08 -4.10 -15.75
C ASP A 309 -24.62 -4.43 -16.09
N LEU A 310 -23.66 -3.90 -15.32
CA LEU A 310 -22.24 -4.23 -15.49
C LEU A 310 -22.02 -5.73 -15.27
N PRO A 311 -21.37 -6.45 -16.21
CA PRO A 311 -21.10 -7.88 -16.06
C PRO A 311 -20.43 -8.25 -14.73
N ALA A 312 -19.49 -7.43 -14.25
CA ALA A 312 -18.79 -7.63 -12.98
C ALA A 312 -19.66 -7.38 -11.74
N TYR A 313 -20.87 -6.81 -11.88
CA TYR A 313 -21.84 -6.76 -10.77
C TYR A 313 -22.16 -8.16 -10.23
N ASN A 314 -22.11 -9.19 -11.08
CA ASN A 314 -22.32 -10.59 -10.70
C ASN A 314 -21.22 -11.17 -9.78
N LEU A 315 -20.10 -10.47 -9.62
CA LEU A 315 -19.06 -10.87 -8.66
C LEU A 315 -19.47 -10.53 -7.22
N LEU A 316 -20.35 -9.54 -7.03
CA LEU A 316 -20.78 -9.10 -5.71
C LEU A 316 -21.72 -10.12 -5.06
N ARG A 317 -21.43 -10.44 -3.79
CA ARG A 317 -22.26 -11.26 -2.92
C ARG A 317 -22.76 -10.44 -1.75
N ARG A 318 -24.04 -10.61 -1.41
CA ARG A 318 -24.72 -9.86 -0.34
C ARG A 318 -24.66 -10.64 0.96
#